data_AF-A2BL60-F1
#
_entry.id   AF-A2BL60-F1
#
_cell.length_a   1.000
_cell.length_b   1.000
_cell.length_c   1.000
_cell.angle_alpha   90.00
_cell.angle_beta   90.00
_cell.angle_gamma   90.00
#
_symmetry.space_group_name_H-M   'P 1'
#
loop_
_entity.id
_entity.type
_entity.pdbx_description
1 polymer ?
#
loop_
_entity_poly.entity_id
_entity_poly.type
_entity_poly.pdbx_seq_one_letter_code
_entity_poly.pdbx_strand_id
1 'polypeptide(L)'
;MVEDDAEFHFVIYTPPSLFDAAVIARTIYAGLGVKRNWRIHIVGVGSRIPIKLLLESRIPIGLALERIRTKEPHIVSGEDVYIVDSRGRPAWEFGREPRVLVVDYSGVYASQLEDKRAVRVRGLGLQSITYEAISVIYEFFIRRMYGKRGVKHITGDIRSAVYLARKLVEIMSNFDNYVLVEPNAVVYVLRRVYLSEGILLDPAKYSITVDPVAGSVSQVIEMNAYTRRLRPLGKVYARLEDEVFSVEDWRGVRYRFYIDKARRAVCVTPDYCVSTGTMKSELPPSIL
;
A
#
# COMPACT_ATOMS: atom_id res chain seq x y z
N MET A 1 -10.81 -5.08 -25.55
CA MET A 1 -11.09 -5.94 -24.38
C MET A 1 -12.14 -5.23 -23.56
N VAL A 2 -13.34 -5.79 -23.48
CA VAL A 2 -14.40 -5.26 -22.61
C VAL A 2 -13.91 -5.54 -21.19
N GLU A 3 -13.49 -4.50 -20.47
CA GLU A 3 -13.28 -4.62 -19.03
C GLU A 3 -14.64 -4.97 -18.44
N ASP A 4 -14.71 -6.12 -17.79
CA ASP A 4 -15.91 -6.59 -17.09
C ASP A 4 -16.24 -5.53 -16.03
N ASP A 5 -17.24 -4.67 -16.27
CA ASP A 5 -17.75 -3.60 -15.40
C ASP A 5 -18.47 -4.18 -14.16
N ALA A 6 -17.96 -5.29 -13.62
CA ALA A 6 -18.55 -6.01 -12.52
C ALA A 6 -18.53 -5.13 -11.25
N GLU A 7 -19.71 -4.91 -10.68
CA GLU A 7 -19.90 -4.12 -9.47
C GLU A 7 -19.46 -4.92 -8.23
N PHE A 8 -18.60 -4.35 -7.39
CA PHE A 8 -18.19 -4.94 -6.11
C PHE A 8 -19.15 -4.54 -4.99
N HIS A 9 -19.71 -5.50 -4.28
CA HIS A 9 -20.63 -5.27 -3.17
C HIS A 9 -19.96 -5.57 -1.82
N PHE A 10 -20.01 -4.60 -0.92
CA PHE A 10 -19.53 -4.74 0.45
C PHE A 10 -20.72 -4.65 1.39
N VAL A 11 -20.96 -5.69 2.18
CA VAL A 11 -22.08 -5.75 3.13
C VAL A 11 -21.53 -5.66 4.54
N ILE A 12 -21.93 -4.64 5.29
CA ILE A 12 -21.58 -4.45 6.69
C ILE A 12 -22.85 -4.69 7.51
N TYR A 13 -22.93 -5.85 8.16
CA TYR A 13 -24.13 -6.30 8.83
C TYR A 13 -24.04 -6.02 10.34
N THR A 14 -25.02 -5.26 10.85
CA THR A 14 -25.17 -4.89 12.27
C THR A 14 -23.87 -4.41 12.92
N PRO A 15 -23.22 -3.37 12.38
CA PRO A 15 -21.99 -2.86 12.98
C PRO A 15 -22.28 -2.35 14.41
N PRO A 16 -21.42 -2.62 15.40
CA PRO A 16 -21.62 -2.22 16.79
C PRO A 16 -21.52 -0.70 16.96
N SER A 17 -20.84 -0.03 16.03
CA SER A 17 -20.80 1.43 15.97
C SER A 17 -20.79 1.93 14.53
N LEU A 18 -21.26 3.18 14.32
CA LEU A 18 -21.11 3.87 13.04
C LEU A 18 -19.65 4.09 12.66
N PHE A 19 -18.77 4.18 13.66
CA PHE A 19 -17.33 4.35 13.46
C PHE A 19 -16.73 3.12 12.77
N ASP A 20 -17.09 1.91 13.17
CA ASP A 20 -16.59 0.68 12.55
C ASP A 20 -16.98 0.60 11.06
N ALA A 21 -18.25 0.91 10.76
CA ALA A 21 -18.73 0.99 9.39
C ALA A 21 -18.02 2.10 8.59
N ALA A 22 -17.75 3.25 9.22
CA ALA A 22 -17.03 4.36 8.59
C ALA A 22 -15.57 3.99 8.26
N VAL A 23 -14.87 3.31 9.18
CA VAL A 23 -13.48 2.87 8.97
C VAL A 23 -13.40 1.84 7.85
N ILE A 24 -14.32 0.88 7.80
CA ILE A 24 -14.40 -0.10 6.70
C ILE A 24 -14.69 0.63 5.39
N ALA A 25 -15.67 1.54 5.35
CA ALA A 25 -16.00 2.29 4.15
C ALA A 25 -14.81 3.10 3.64
N ARG A 26 -14.09 3.76 4.55
CA ARG A 26 -12.85 4.49 4.22
C ARG A 26 -11.79 3.58 3.63
N THR A 27 -11.64 2.37 4.17
CA THR A 27 -10.66 1.38 3.71
C THR A 27 -11.02 0.89 2.31
N ILE A 28 -12.29 0.62 2.04
CA ILE A 28 -12.79 0.26 0.71
C ILE A 28 -12.53 1.40 -0.27
N TYR A 29 -12.82 2.65 0.10
CA TYR A 29 -12.53 3.80 -0.75
C TYR A 29 -11.03 3.97 -1.01
N ALA A 30 -10.19 3.78 0.01
CA ALA A 30 -8.73 3.82 -0.13
C ALA A 30 -8.22 2.71 -1.07
N GLY A 31 -8.88 1.54 -1.06
CA GLY A 31 -8.57 0.43 -1.97
C GLY A 31 -9.13 0.61 -3.38
N LEU A 32 -10.40 0.92 -3.57
CA LEU A 32 -11.00 0.90 -4.91
C LEU A 32 -10.96 2.27 -5.61
N GLY A 33 -10.72 3.34 -4.86
CA GLY A 33 -10.74 4.70 -5.37
C GLY A 33 -12.11 5.12 -5.93
N VAL A 34 -12.11 6.15 -6.78
CA VAL A 34 -13.32 6.70 -7.40
C VAL A 34 -13.70 5.95 -8.69
N LYS A 35 -12.73 5.36 -9.38
CA LYS A 35 -12.90 4.84 -10.75
C LYS A 35 -13.50 3.43 -10.82
N ARG A 36 -13.33 2.60 -9.78
CA ARG A 36 -13.87 1.22 -9.79
C ARG A 36 -15.34 1.22 -9.39
N ASN A 37 -16.12 0.30 -9.97
CA ASN A 37 -17.54 0.19 -9.68
C ASN A 37 -17.79 -0.60 -8.38
N TRP A 38 -18.06 0.08 -7.27
CA TRP A 38 -18.34 -0.55 -5.97
C TRP A 38 -19.55 0.03 -5.25
N ARG A 39 -20.12 -0.72 -4.29
CA ARG A 39 -21.20 -0.27 -3.39
C ARG A 39 -21.01 -0.82 -1.99
N ILE A 40 -21.38 -0.02 -0.98
CA ILE A 40 -21.40 -0.43 0.42
C ILE A 40 -22.85 -0.47 0.91
N HIS A 41 -23.24 -1.59 1.47
CA HIS A 41 -24.54 -1.85 2.07
C HIS A 41 -24.37 -2.00 3.57
N ILE A 42 -24.98 -1.10 4.35
CA ILE A 42 -24.86 -1.12 5.81
C ILE A 42 -26.22 -1.48 6.39
N VAL A 43 -26.33 -2.68 6.94
CA VAL A 43 -27.59 -3.24 7.44
C VAL A 43 -27.65 -3.07 8.97
N GLY A 44 -28.84 -2.75 9.50
CA GLY A 44 -29.06 -2.63 10.95
C GLY A 44 -28.88 -1.23 11.54
N VAL A 45 -28.70 -0.19 10.71
CA VAL A 45 -28.50 1.21 11.17
C VAL A 45 -29.64 2.17 10.78
N GLY A 46 -30.76 1.63 10.29
CA GLY A 46 -31.95 2.37 9.90
C GLY A 46 -32.07 2.64 8.39
N SER A 47 -33.12 3.35 7.99
CA SER A 47 -33.49 3.54 6.58
C SER A 47 -32.76 4.70 5.87
N ARG A 48 -32.05 5.55 6.62
CA ARG A 48 -31.30 6.70 6.10
C ARG A 48 -29.83 6.59 6.50
N ILE A 49 -28.93 7.05 5.62
CA ILE A 49 -27.50 7.10 5.88
C ILE A 49 -27.24 8.13 7.00
N PRO A 50 -26.68 7.74 8.15
CA PRO A 50 -26.41 8.67 9.23
C PRO A 50 -25.32 9.68 8.85
N ILE A 51 -25.51 10.98 9.17
CA ILE A 51 -24.53 12.03 8.87
C ILE A 51 -23.16 11.72 9.49
N LYS A 52 -23.16 11.16 10.70
CA LYS A 52 -21.93 10.77 11.42
C LYS A 52 -21.08 9.77 10.61
N LEU A 53 -21.71 8.81 9.93
CA LEU A 53 -21.01 7.87 9.06
C LEU A 53 -20.33 8.59 7.88
N LEU A 54 -21.03 9.53 7.26
CA LEU A 54 -20.48 10.32 6.15
C LEU A 54 -19.24 11.10 6.59
N LEU A 55 -19.32 11.79 7.74
CA LEU A 55 -18.21 12.57 8.29
C LEU A 55 -17.01 11.70 8.68
N GLU A 56 -17.25 10.57 9.34
CA GLU A 56 -16.18 9.70 9.84
C GLU A 56 -15.50 8.88 8.73
N SER A 57 -16.22 8.55 7.65
CA SER A 57 -15.67 7.78 6.52
C SER A 57 -14.61 8.54 5.74
N ARG A 58 -14.63 9.89 5.78
CA ARG A 58 -13.78 10.78 4.97
C ARG A 58 -13.84 10.52 3.46
N ILE A 59 -14.91 9.88 2.99
CA ILE A 59 -15.22 9.72 1.56
C ILE A 59 -15.86 11.05 1.08
N PRO A 60 -15.55 11.54 -0.13
CA PRO A 60 -16.26 12.69 -0.70
C PRO A 60 -17.77 12.49 -0.63
N ILE A 61 -18.51 13.47 -0.09
CA ILE A 61 -19.93 13.31 0.28
C ILE A 61 -20.78 12.88 -0.92
N GLY A 62 -20.58 13.47 -2.10
CA GLY A 62 -21.31 13.09 -3.31
C GLY A 62 -21.12 11.62 -3.67
N LEU A 63 -19.88 11.14 -3.60
CA LEU A 63 -19.54 9.74 -3.84
C LEU A 63 -20.12 8.83 -2.75
N ALA A 64 -20.07 9.24 -1.49
CA ALA A 64 -20.65 8.47 -0.38
C ALA A 64 -22.18 8.33 -0.53
N LEU A 65 -22.89 9.38 -0.93
CA LEU A 65 -24.33 9.36 -1.19
C LEU A 65 -24.68 8.49 -2.41
N GLU A 66 -23.81 8.39 -3.40
CA GLU A 66 -23.99 7.51 -4.55
C GLU A 66 -23.74 6.03 -4.18
N ARG A 67 -22.69 5.76 -3.40
CA ARG A 67 -22.12 4.42 -3.23
C ARG A 67 -22.54 3.70 -1.95
N ILE A 68 -22.96 4.44 -0.92
CA ILE A 68 -23.42 3.86 0.35
C ILE A 68 -24.95 3.72 0.33
N ARG A 69 -25.44 2.58 0.79
CA ARG A 69 -26.85 2.24 0.94
C ARG A 69 -27.04 1.64 2.32
N THR A 70 -28.16 1.92 2.98
CA THR A 70 -28.51 1.29 4.28
C THR A 70 -29.49 0.11 4.14
N LYS A 71 -29.70 -0.34 2.90
CA LYS A 71 -30.57 -1.46 2.57
C LYS A 71 -29.73 -2.69 2.24
N GLU A 72 -30.25 -3.84 2.61
CA GLU A 72 -29.70 -5.13 2.24
C GLU A 72 -29.64 -5.27 0.71
N PRO A 73 -28.52 -5.73 0.14
CA PRO A 73 -28.42 -5.94 -1.30
C PRO A 73 -29.19 -7.18 -1.73
N HIS A 74 -29.75 -7.14 -2.95
CA HIS A 74 -30.11 -8.36 -3.65
C HIS A 74 -28.83 -9.01 -4.17
N ILE A 75 -28.27 -9.95 -3.41
CA ILE A 75 -27.14 -10.77 -3.85
C ILE A 75 -27.68 -11.77 -4.89
N VAL A 76 -27.21 -11.65 -6.13
CA VAL A 76 -27.62 -12.52 -7.24
C VAL A 76 -27.08 -13.94 -7.01
N SER A 77 -27.96 -14.93 -7.10
CA SER A 77 -27.61 -16.35 -6.94
C SER A 77 -26.54 -16.76 -7.96
N GLY A 78 -25.38 -17.23 -7.49
CA GLY A 78 -24.30 -17.78 -8.32
C GLY A 78 -22.91 -17.17 -8.13
N GLU A 79 -22.78 -16.03 -7.44
CA GLU A 79 -21.48 -15.41 -7.12
C GLU A 79 -20.89 -15.96 -5.83
N ASP A 80 -19.56 -16.12 -5.78
CA ASP A 80 -18.88 -16.50 -4.53
C ASP A 80 -19.00 -15.36 -3.51
N VAL A 81 -19.62 -15.65 -2.37
CA VAL A 81 -19.77 -14.71 -1.26
C VAL A 81 -18.65 -14.93 -0.26
N TYR A 82 -17.88 -13.90 0.03
CA TYR A 82 -16.77 -13.98 0.98
C TYR A 82 -17.21 -13.38 2.31
N ILE A 83 -17.17 -14.18 3.38
CA ILE A 83 -17.55 -13.74 4.72
C ILE A 83 -16.28 -13.55 5.53
N VAL A 84 -16.06 -12.34 6.05
CA VAL A 84 -14.94 -12.07 6.96
C VAL A 84 -15.14 -12.85 8.25
N ASP A 85 -14.19 -13.70 8.61
CA ASP A 85 -14.16 -14.49 9.84
C ASP A 85 -12.69 -14.78 10.20
N SER A 86 -12.30 -14.52 11.45
CA SER A 86 -10.92 -14.76 11.94
C SER A 86 -10.49 -16.24 11.86
N ARG A 87 -11.45 -17.16 11.81
CA ARG A 87 -11.23 -18.61 11.67
C ARG A 87 -11.38 -19.12 10.23
N GLY A 88 -11.64 -18.22 9.28
CA GLY A 88 -11.78 -18.54 7.87
C GLY A 88 -10.46 -18.95 7.19
N ARG A 89 -10.53 -19.21 5.89
CA ARG A 89 -9.34 -19.47 5.07
C ARG A 89 -8.59 -18.17 4.79
N PRO A 90 -7.25 -18.16 4.75
CA PRO A 90 -6.52 -16.93 4.49
C PRO A 90 -6.84 -16.30 3.12
N ALA A 91 -7.11 -14.99 3.10
CA ALA A 91 -7.48 -14.24 1.90
C ALA A 91 -6.41 -14.29 0.80
N TRP A 92 -5.13 -14.43 1.16
CA TRP A 92 -4.02 -14.58 0.21
C TRP A 92 -4.02 -15.90 -0.56
N GLU A 93 -4.78 -16.91 -0.14
CA GLU A 93 -4.91 -18.18 -0.87
C GLU A 93 -5.86 -18.08 -2.07
N PHE A 94 -6.70 -17.04 -2.13
CA PHE A 94 -7.71 -16.90 -3.16
C PHE A 94 -7.17 -16.11 -4.35
N GLY A 95 -7.07 -16.71 -5.54
CA GLY A 95 -6.47 -16.04 -6.71
C GLY A 95 -7.27 -14.87 -7.31
N ARG A 96 -8.52 -14.63 -6.86
CA ARG A 96 -9.43 -13.61 -7.42
C ARG A 96 -10.00 -12.69 -6.34
N GLU A 97 -10.29 -11.44 -6.71
CA GLU A 97 -11.02 -10.50 -5.87
C GLU A 97 -12.49 -10.96 -5.72
N PRO A 98 -13.08 -10.87 -4.51
CA PRO A 98 -14.47 -11.25 -4.31
C PRO A 98 -15.41 -10.17 -4.88
N ARG A 99 -16.46 -10.59 -5.58
CA ARG A 99 -17.53 -9.66 -6.00
C ARG A 99 -18.39 -9.21 -4.83
N VAL A 100 -18.60 -10.10 -3.86
CA VAL A 100 -19.36 -9.80 -2.64
C VAL A 100 -18.49 -10.11 -1.43
N LEU A 101 -18.23 -9.09 -0.60
CA LEU A 101 -17.56 -9.23 0.69
C LEU A 101 -18.51 -8.83 1.82
N VAL A 102 -18.69 -9.73 2.78
CA VAL A 102 -19.61 -9.60 3.90
C VAL A 102 -18.82 -9.49 5.20
N VAL A 103 -19.08 -8.43 5.97
CA VAL A 103 -18.59 -8.22 7.32
C VAL A 103 -19.77 -8.37 8.26
N ASP A 104 -19.91 -9.55 8.85
CA ASP A 104 -21.01 -9.87 9.77
C ASP A 104 -20.53 -9.87 11.22
N TYR A 105 -20.92 -8.84 11.97
CA TYR A 105 -20.56 -8.71 13.39
C TYR A 105 -21.38 -9.64 14.29
N SER A 106 -22.56 -10.07 13.83
CA SER A 106 -23.50 -10.88 14.61
C SER A 106 -23.33 -12.38 14.38
N GLY A 107 -22.79 -12.78 13.22
CA GLY A 107 -22.75 -14.15 12.73
C GLY A 107 -24.11 -14.69 12.22
N VAL A 108 -25.19 -13.90 12.33
CA VAL A 108 -26.55 -14.30 11.93
C VAL A 108 -26.73 -14.26 10.42
N TYR A 109 -26.09 -13.31 9.74
CA TYR A 109 -26.17 -13.20 8.29
C TYR A 109 -25.34 -14.28 7.61
N ALA A 110 -24.17 -14.57 8.18
CA ALA A 110 -23.29 -15.63 7.73
C ALA A 110 -23.97 -17.01 7.74
N SER A 111 -24.70 -17.33 8.81
CA SER A 111 -25.41 -18.61 8.93
C SER A 111 -26.56 -18.77 7.92
N GLN A 112 -27.21 -17.68 7.52
CA GLN A 112 -28.25 -17.68 6.48
C GLN A 112 -27.70 -17.87 5.06
N LEU A 113 -26.37 -17.73 4.89
CA LEU A 113 -25.69 -17.80 3.59
C LEU A 113 -24.90 -19.10 3.40
N GLU A 114 -24.83 -19.99 4.39
CA GLU A 114 -24.04 -21.23 4.30
C GLU A 114 -24.47 -22.13 3.12
N ASP A 115 -25.75 -22.07 2.72
CA ASP A 115 -26.28 -22.81 1.56
C ASP A 115 -25.91 -22.20 0.19
N LYS A 116 -25.29 -21.01 0.13
CA LYS A 116 -25.12 -20.20 -1.09
C LYS A 116 -23.66 -20.02 -1.55
N ARG A 117 -22.81 -21.05 -1.42
CA ARG A 117 -21.36 -20.96 -1.75
C ARG A 117 -20.63 -19.86 -0.98
N ALA A 118 -21.05 -19.60 0.25
CA ALA A 118 -20.36 -18.67 1.11
C ALA A 118 -19.03 -19.27 1.60
N VAL A 119 -17.95 -18.51 1.45
CA VAL A 119 -16.61 -18.90 1.90
C VAL A 119 -16.18 -17.97 3.02
N ARG A 120 -15.89 -18.55 4.19
CA ARG A 120 -15.29 -17.81 5.30
C ARG A 120 -13.83 -17.50 4.99
N VAL A 121 -13.47 -16.22 5.04
CA VAL A 121 -12.12 -15.73 4.76
C VAL A 121 -11.56 -14.91 5.90
N ARG A 122 -10.27 -15.07 6.15
CA ARG A 122 -9.51 -14.35 7.16
C ARG A 122 -8.40 -13.53 6.52
N GLY A 123 -8.09 -12.39 7.10
CA GLY A 123 -6.85 -11.66 6.89
C GLY A 123 -5.79 -12.26 7.79
N LEU A 124 -5.46 -11.55 8.88
CA LEU A 124 -4.45 -11.98 9.85
C LEU A 124 -5.00 -12.88 10.97
N GLY A 125 -6.32 -13.09 11.06
CA GLY A 125 -6.94 -13.84 12.16
C GLY A 125 -7.10 -13.00 13.43
N LEU A 126 -7.37 -11.70 13.29
CA LEU A 126 -7.58 -10.77 14.39
C LEU A 126 -8.92 -11.03 15.09
N GLN A 127 -8.96 -10.84 16.40
CA GLN A 127 -10.19 -11.00 17.19
C GLN A 127 -11.23 -9.92 16.89
N SER A 128 -10.80 -8.72 16.53
CA SER A 128 -11.70 -7.63 16.13
C SER A 128 -12.11 -7.80 14.68
N ILE A 129 -13.40 -8.02 14.44
CA ILE A 129 -13.94 -8.20 13.09
C ILE A 129 -13.78 -6.95 12.22
N THR A 130 -13.77 -5.75 12.81
CA THR A 130 -13.48 -4.49 12.10
C THR A 130 -12.08 -4.54 11.48
N TYR A 131 -11.06 -4.84 12.30
CA TYR A 131 -9.68 -4.90 11.84
C TYR A 131 -9.42 -6.11 10.95
N GLU A 132 -10.12 -7.21 11.19
CA GLU A 132 -10.07 -8.38 10.32
C GLU A 132 -10.62 -8.04 8.92
N ALA A 133 -11.74 -7.34 8.85
CA ALA A 133 -12.30 -6.87 7.58
C ALA A 133 -11.34 -5.91 6.86
N ILE A 134 -10.72 -4.97 7.59
CA ILE A 134 -9.70 -4.08 7.03
C ILE A 134 -8.54 -4.89 6.45
N SER A 135 -8.06 -5.91 7.17
CA SER A 135 -6.97 -6.77 6.70
C SER A 135 -7.37 -7.56 5.44
N VAL A 136 -8.59 -8.09 5.38
CA VAL A 136 -9.12 -8.79 4.20
C VAL A 136 -9.26 -7.85 3.00
N ILE A 137 -9.82 -6.65 3.20
CA ILE A 137 -9.95 -5.62 2.16
C ILE A 137 -8.56 -5.22 1.66
N TYR A 138 -7.60 -5.07 2.57
CA TYR A 138 -6.22 -4.77 2.22
C TYR A 138 -5.64 -5.88 1.34
N GLU A 139 -5.77 -7.15 1.73
CA GLU A 139 -5.23 -8.29 0.99
C GLU A 139 -5.84 -8.41 -0.42
N PHE A 140 -7.16 -8.26 -0.56
CA PHE A 140 -7.82 -8.41 -1.86
C PHE A 140 -7.62 -7.22 -2.78
N PHE A 141 -7.81 -6.00 -2.26
CA PHE A 141 -7.96 -4.83 -3.13
C PHE A 141 -6.77 -3.88 -3.05
N ILE A 142 -6.14 -3.71 -1.90
CA ILE A 142 -5.01 -2.78 -1.75
C ILE A 142 -3.72 -3.47 -2.19
N ARG A 143 -3.35 -4.58 -1.52
CA ARG A 143 -2.14 -5.33 -1.79
C ARG A 143 -2.05 -5.83 -3.21
N ARG A 144 -3.16 -6.20 -3.88
CA ARG A 144 -3.11 -6.68 -5.29
C ARG A 144 -3.02 -5.57 -6.32
N MET A 145 -3.64 -4.42 -6.08
CA MET A 145 -3.42 -3.24 -6.90
C MET A 145 -1.97 -2.78 -6.83
N TYR A 146 -1.38 -2.76 -5.64
CA TYR A 146 0.04 -2.44 -5.45
C TYR A 146 0.96 -3.62 -5.78
N GLY A 147 0.44 -4.86 -5.73
CA GLY A 147 1.14 -6.11 -5.95
C GLY A 147 1.41 -6.46 -7.41
N LYS A 148 0.82 -5.72 -8.35
CA LYS A 148 1.30 -5.68 -9.74
C LYS A 148 2.68 -5.01 -9.87
N ARG A 149 3.12 -4.25 -8.86
CA ARG A 149 4.52 -3.83 -8.74
C ARG A 149 5.25 -4.87 -7.91
N GLY A 150 5.79 -5.90 -8.57
CA GLY A 150 6.64 -6.90 -7.93
C GLY A 150 7.75 -6.21 -7.11
N VAL A 151 7.58 -6.21 -5.78
CA VAL A 151 8.59 -5.74 -4.84
C VAL A 151 9.69 -6.80 -4.84
N LYS A 152 10.61 -6.69 -5.81
CA LYS A 152 11.84 -7.47 -5.81
C LYS A 152 12.63 -7.15 -4.54
N HIS A 153 13.16 -8.20 -3.93
CA HIS A 153 13.83 -8.24 -2.65
C HIS A 153 14.76 -7.05 -2.37
N ILE A 154 14.64 -6.49 -1.16
CA ILE A 154 15.72 -5.74 -0.50
C ILE A 154 16.74 -6.79 -0.07
N THR A 155 17.97 -6.71 -0.59
CA THR A 155 19.08 -7.60 -0.20
C THR A 155 20.02 -6.94 0.81
N GLY A 156 19.86 -5.63 1.03
CA GLY A 156 20.63 -4.88 2.02
C GLY A 156 20.07 -4.96 3.45
N ASP A 157 20.88 -4.54 4.41
CA ASP A 157 20.51 -4.43 5.82
C ASP A 157 19.31 -3.48 5.99
N ILE A 158 18.30 -3.92 6.75
CA ILE A 158 17.07 -3.15 7.00
C ILE A 158 17.36 -1.81 7.67
N ARG A 159 18.33 -1.74 8.60
CA ARG A 159 18.66 -0.48 9.28
C ARG A 159 19.22 0.54 8.30
N SER A 160 20.11 0.08 7.42
CA SER A 160 20.64 0.87 6.32
C SER A 160 19.55 1.31 5.34
N ALA A 161 18.58 0.45 5.05
CA ALA A 161 17.44 0.79 4.20
C ALA A 161 16.54 1.87 4.84
N VAL A 162 16.21 1.74 6.13
CA VAL A 162 15.43 2.75 6.87
C VAL A 162 16.18 4.08 6.96
N TYR A 163 17.49 4.04 7.21
CA TYR A 163 18.33 5.23 7.21
C TYR A 163 18.34 5.93 5.85
N LEU A 164 18.51 5.17 4.76
CA LEU A 164 18.43 5.67 3.39
C LEU A 164 17.07 6.29 3.11
N ALA A 165 15.98 5.63 3.47
CA ALA A 165 14.62 6.16 3.29
C ALA A 165 14.43 7.50 4.02
N ARG A 166 14.88 7.62 5.27
CA ARG A 166 14.87 8.90 6.02
C ARG A 166 15.64 10.00 5.30
N LYS A 167 16.85 9.71 4.85
CA LYS A 167 17.68 10.70 4.17
C LYS A 167 17.15 11.05 2.79
N LEU A 168 16.54 10.11 2.08
CA LEU A 168 15.85 10.41 0.82
C LEU A 168 14.68 11.37 1.05
N VAL A 169 13.86 11.15 2.07
CA VAL A 169 12.78 12.09 2.43
C VAL A 169 13.32 13.50 2.70
N GLU A 170 14.40 13.62 3.49
CA GLU A 170 15.06 14.90 3.75
C GLU A 170 15.56 15.55 2.45
N ILE A 171 16.27 14.80 1.60
CA ILE A 171 16.82 15.30 0.32
C ILE A 171 15.71 15.77 -0.62
N MET A 172 14.63 15.00 -0.70
CA MET A 172 13.50 15.32 -1.59
C MET A 172 12.70 16.53 -1.11
N SER A 173 12.69 16.79 0.19
CA SER A 173 12.06 17.98 0.76
C SER A 173 12.71 19.28 0.29
N ASN A 174 13.96 19.25 -0.18
CA ASN A 174 14.66 20.43 -0.69
C ASN A 174 14.17 20.90 -2.07
N PHE A 175 13.52 20.04 -2.86
CA PHE A 175 13.13 20.35 -4.24
C PHE A 175 11.63 20.64 -4.42
N ASP A 176 10.82 20.63 -3.34
CA ASP A 176 9.36 20.86 -3.27
C ASP A 176 8.47 20.03 -4.22
N ASN A 177 9.04 19.36 -5.21
CA ASN A 177 8.35 18.63 -6.26
C ASN A 177 8.36 17.11 -6.03
N TYR A 178 9.22 16.59 -5.15
CA TYR A 178 9.39 15.15 -4.90
C TYR A 178 9.65 14.33 -6.19
N VAL A 179 10.21 14.98 -7.22
CA VAL A 179 10.52 14.37 -8.53
C VAL A 179 12.03 14.31 -8.75
N LEU A 180 12.80 15.11 -8.04
CA LEU A 180 14.26 15.17 -8.14
C LEU A 180 14.91 14.93 -6.78
N VAL A 181 16.13 14.40 -6.81
CA VAL A 181 17.00 14.28 -5.63
C VAL A 181 18.29 15.04 -5.86
N GLU A 182 18.86 15.65 -4.83
CA GLU A 182 20.17 16.28 -4.93
C GLU A 182 21.26 15.21 -5.11
N PRO A 183 22.03 15.20 -6.22
CA PRO A 183 23.02 14.14 -6.46
C PRO A 183 24.07 14.06 -5.35
N ASN A 184 24.59 15.20 -4.93
CA ASN A 184 25.63 15.28 -3.90
C ASN A 184 25.14 14.74 -2.55
N ALA A 185 23.89 15.05 -2.18
CA ALA A 185 23.32 14.56 -0.94
C ALA A 185 23.09 13.04 -1.00
N VAL A 186 22.61 12.51 -2.13
CA VAL A 186 22.46 11.06 -2.32
C VAL A 186 23.80 10.34 -2.22
N VAL A 187 24.84 10.85 -2.91
CA VAL A 187 26.20 10.29 -2.84
C VAL A 187 26.73 10.33 -1.40
N TYR A 188 26.53 11.42 -0.67
CA TYR A 188 26.96 11.55 0.72
C TYR A 188 26.30 10.49 1.62
N VAL A 189 25.00 10.27 1.48
CA VAL A 189 24.26 9.27 2.24
C VAL A 189 24.74 7.86 1.90
N LEU A 190 24.90 7.56 0.62
CA LEU A 190 25.37 6.24 0.18
C LEU A 190 26.81 5.96 0.61
N ARG A 191 27.69 6.96 0.61
CA ARG A 191 29.05 6.84 1.18
C ARG A 191 28.99 6.39 2.64
N ARG A 192 28.12 6.99 3.46
CA ARG A 192 27.96 6.56 4.87
C ARG A 192 27.48 5.12 5.00
N VAL A 193 26.51 4.71 4.18
CA VAL A 193 25.98 3.33 4.19
C VAL A 193 27.08 2.32 3.83
N TYR A 194 27.77 2.53 2.71
CA TYR A 194 28.78 1.60 2.20
C TYR A 194 30.09 1.62 3.01
N LEU A 195 30.40 2.73 3.70
CA LEU A 195 31.57 2.82 4.57
C LEU A 195 31.51 1.80 5.72
N SER A 196 30.31 1.48 6.21
CA SER A 196 30.10 0.46 7.24
C SER A 196 30.59 -0.93 6.81
N GLU A 197 30.59 -1.21 5.50
CA GLU A 197 31.10 -2.44 4.89
C GLU A 197 32.57 -2.32 4.42
N GLY A 198 33.21 -1.19 4.68
CA GLY A 198 34.56 -0.91 4.19
C GLY A 198 34.62 -0.66 2.68
N ILE A 199 33.52 -0.22 2.07
CA ILE A 199 33.45 0.17 0.67
C ILE A 199 33.48 1.70 0.59
N LEU A 200 34.32 2.23 -0.29
CA LEU A 200 34.40 3.65 -0.62
C LEU A 200 33.68 3.89 -1.94
N LEU A 201 32.86 4.94 -2.00
CA LEU A 201 32.14 5.34 -3.21
C LEU A 201 32.65 6.69 -3.72
N ASP A 202 32.87 6.78 -5.02
CA ASP A 202 33.31 7.99 -5.71
C ASP A 202 32.34 8.34 -6.84
N PRO A 203 31.72 9.53 -6.86
CA PRO A 203 30.81 9.91 -7.94
C PRO A 203 31.55 9.95 -9.27
N ALA A 204 30.98 9.31 -10.29
CA ALA A 204 31.55 9.22 -11.63
C ALA A 204 30.76 10.10 -12.61
N LYS A 205 29.45 9.88 -12.68
CA LYS A 205 28.58 10.58 -13.65
C LYS A 205 27.20 10.82 -13.07
N TYR A 206 26.60 11.90 -13.53
CA TYR A 206 25.23 12.26 -13.25
C TYR A 206 24.48 12.54 -14.54
N SER A 207 23.23 12.08 -14.65
CA SER A 207 22.34 12.41 -15.76
C SER A 207 20.90 12.53 -15.32
N ILE A 208 20.19 13.52 -15.86
CA ILE A 208 18.73 13.66 -15.79
C ILE A 208 18.19 13.55 -17.20
N THR A 209 17.15 12.75 -17.38
CA THR A 209 16.36 12.71 -18.61
C THR A 209 14.93 13.08 -18.26
N VAL A 210 14.40 14.09 -18.93
CA VAL A 210 13.02 14.54 -18.79
C VAL A 210 12.30 14.22 -20.08
N ASP A 211 11.23 13.43 -19.99
CA ASP A 211 10.30 13.21 -21.10
C ASP A 211 9.08 14.11 -20.90
N PRO A 212 8.97 15.23 -21.65
CA PRO A 212 7.86 16.16 -21.51
C PRO A 212 6.54 15.61 -22.05
N VAL A 213 6.57 14.57 -22.89
CA VAL A 213 5.37 13.96 -23.48
C VAL A 213 4.77 12.94 -22.52
N ALA A 214 5.61 12.09 -21.95
CA ALA A 214 5.19 11.12 -20.93
C ALA A 214 5.02 11.75 -19.54
N GLY A 215 5.55 12.96 -19.32
CA GLY A 215 5.59 13.60 -18.01
C GLY A 215 6.48 12.86 -17.00
N SER A 216 7.41 12.04 -17.49
CA SER A 216 8.29 11.21 -16.67
C SER A 216 9.67 11.86 -16.51
N VAL A 217 10.25 11.70 -15.32
CA VAL A 217 11.60 12.15 -15.02
C VAL A 217 12.42 10.96 -14.55
N SER A 218 13.56 10.75 -15.19
CA SER A 218 14.54 9.76 -14.77
C SER A 218 15.85 10.44 -14.41
N GLN A 219 16.46 9.98 -13.34
CA GLN A 219 17.71 10.52 -12.83
C GLN A 219 18.63 9.37 -12.44
N VAL A 220 19.87 9.41 -12.93
CA VAL A 220 20.88 8.38 -12.67
C VAL A 220 22.12 9.03 -12.10
N ILE A 221 22.57 8.49 -10.97
CA ILE A 221 23.82 8.86 -10.30
C ILE A 221 24.70 7.61 -10.31
N GLU A 222 25.78 7.67 -11.08
CA GLU A 222 26.78 6.61 -11.21
C GLU A 222 27.96 6.89 -10.28
N MET A 223 28.39 5.88 -9.53
CA MET A 223 29.53 5.93 -8.63
C MET A 223 30.45 4.74 -8.87
N ASN A 224 31.76 4.96 -8.78
CA ASN A 224 32.76 3.92 -8.71
C ASN A 224 32.90 3.42 -7.28
N ALA A 225 33.01 2.10 -7.10
CA ALA A 225 33.20 1.50 -5.80
C ALA A 225 34.58 0.89 -5.63
N TYR A 226 35.15 1.08 -4.45
CA TYR A 226 36.48 0.61 -4.10
C TYR A 226 36.49 -0.05 -2.73
N THR A 227 37.42 -0.97 -2.52
CA THR A 227 37.79 -1.43 -1.17
C THR A 227 38.48 -0.30 -0.38
N ARG A 228 38.64 -0.47 0.94
CA ARG A 228 39.48 0.43 1.77
C ARG A 228 40.92 0.61 1.27
N ARG A 229 41.43 -0.34 0.47
CA ARG A 229 42.76 -0.28 -0.16
C ARG A 229 42.72 0.31 -1.57
N LEU A 230 41.63 0.99 -1.93
CA LEU A 230 41.41 1.62 -3.24
C LEU A 230 41.42 0.66 -4.44
N ARG A 231 41.23 -0.65 -4.21
CA ARG A 231 41.03 -1.61 -5.30
C ARG A 231 39.61 -1.49 -5.86
N PRO A 232 39.43 -1.43 -7.20
CA PRO A 232 38.11 -1.31 -7.82
C PRO A 232 37.28 -2.57 -7.57
N LEU A 233 36.00 -2.38 -7.27
CA LEU A 233 35.01 -3.44 -7.05
C LEU A 233 33.96 -3.49 -8.16
N GLY A 234 33.60 -2.32 -8.71
CA GLY A 234 32.58 -2.18 -9.73
C GLY A 234 31.89 -0.83 -9.63
N LYS A 235 30.65 -0.77 -10.12
CA LYS A 235 29.84 0.45 -10.13
C LYS A 235 28.65 0.33 -9.20
N VAL A 236 28.21 1.48 -8.68
CA VAL A 236 26.97 1.64 -7.94
C VAL A 236 26.12 2.69 -8.66
N TYR A 237 24.87 2.35 -8.90
CA TYR A 237 23.89 3.20 -9.55
C TYR A 237 22.78 3.53 -8.57
N ALA A 238 22.56 4.82 -8.33
CA ALA A 238 21.33 5.31 -7.73
C ALA A 238 20.43 5.84 -8.84
N ARG A 239 19.28 5.20 -9.04
CA ARG A 239 18.31 5.56 -10.09
C ARG A 239 17.01 6.00 -9.46
N LEU A 240 16.52 7.16 -9.86
CA LEU A 240 15.18 7.63 -9.60
C LEU A 240 14.41 7.58 -10.92
N GLU A 241 13.38 6.75 -10.98
CA GLU A 241 12.48 6.63 -12.13
C GLU A 241 11.05 6.84 -11.61
N ASP A 242 10.48 8.00 -11.92
CA ASP A 242 9.15 8.45 -11.47
C ASP A 242 8.95 8.44 -9.94
N GLU A 243 8.47 7.33 -9.40
CA GLU A 243 8.16 7.11 -7.98
C GLU A 243 9.04 6.01 -7.37
N VAL A 244 10.06 5.54 -8.09
CA VAL A 244 10.90 4.44 -7.63
C VAL A 244 12.33 4.92 -7.53
N PHE A 245 12.89 4.88 -6.32
CA PHE A 245 14.32 5.05 -6.10
C PHE A 245 14.96 3.69 -5.91
N SER A 246 16.01 3.39 -6.66
CA SER A 246 16.73 2.13 -6.56
C SER A 246 18.23 2.35 -6.45
N VAL A 247 18.88 1.49 -5.68
CA VAL A 247 20.33 1.43 -5.55
C VAL A 247 20.75 0.05 -6.03
N GLU A 248 21.51 0.01 -7.11
CA GLU A 248 22.10 -1.20 -7.66
C GLU A 248 23.61 -1.13 -7.49
N ASP A 249 24.23 -2.17 -6.95
CA ASP A 249 25.68 -2.33 -6.95
C ASP A 249 26.11 -3.46 -7.90
N TRP A 250 27.40 -3.75 -7.96
CA TRP A 250 27.94 -4.82 -8.82
C TRP A 250 27.46 -6.23 -8.44
N ARG A 251 26.74 -6.39 -7.32
CA ARG A 251 26.09 -7.64 -6.90
C ARG A 251 24.60 -7.67 -7.27
N GLY A 252 24.06 -6.59 -7.82
CA GLY A 252 22.68 -6.45 -8.26
C GLY A 252 21.90 -5.41 -7.45
N VAL A 253 20.56 -5.51 -7.50
CA VAL A 253 19.68 -4.55 -6.81
C VAL A 253 19.80 -4.74 -5.32
N ARG A 254 20.27 -3.69 -4.66
CA ARG A 254 20.54 -3.68 -3.22
C ARG A 254 19.39 -3.09 -2.42
N TYR A 255 18.91 -1.92 -2.85
CA TYR A 255 17.78 -1.24 -2.24
C TYR A 255 16.80 -0.80 -3.32
N ARG A 256 15.51 -0.86 -2.99
CA ARG A 256 14.43 -0.32 -3.80
C ARG A 256 13.42 0.32 -2.87
N PHE A 257 13.07 1.56 -3.16
CA PHE A 257 12.15 2.37 -2.38
C PHE A 257 11.06 2.92 -3.29
N TYR A 258 9.87 3.06 -2.74
CA TYR A 258 8.73 3.67 -3.40
C TYR A 258 8.45 5.03 -2.77
N ILE A 259 8.35 6.05 -3.60
CA ILE A 259 8.13 7.43 -3.20
C ILE A 259 6.64 7.70 -3.33
N ASP A 260 6.00 7.94 -2.18
CA ASP A 260 4.63 8.41 -2.14
C ASP A 260 4.63 9.94 -2.08
N LYS A 261 4.42 10.57 -3.25
CA LYS A 261 4.40 12.02 -3.40
C LYS A 261 3.26 12.67 -2.59
N ALA A 262 2.10 12.01 -2.51
CA ALA A 262 0.93 12.53 -1.81
C ALA A 262 1.12 12.55 -0.29
N ARG A 263 1.72 11.49 0.26
CA ARG A 263 2.05 11.36 1.68
C ARG A 263 3.40 11.96 2.06
N ARG A 264 4.17 12.46 1.09
CA ARG A 264 5.55 12.95 1.26
C ARG A 264 6.40 11.93 2.02
N ALA A 265 6.35 10.69 1.56
CA ALA A 265 6.92 9.54 2.25
C ALA A 265 7.76 8.67 1.31
N VAL A 266 8.78 8.01 1.88
CA VAL A 266 9.58 6.99 1.20
C VAL A 266 9.34 5.64 1.88
N CYS A 267 8.84 4.70 1.11
CA CYS A 267 8.46 3.36 1.55
C CYS A 267 9.55 2.35 1.20
N VAL A 268 10.07 1.70 2.23
CA VAL A 268 11.02 0.57 2.12
C VAL A 268 10.24 -0.68 1.72
N THR A 269 9.08 -0.89 2.33
CA THR A 269 8.08 -1.89 1.95
C THR A 269 6.71 -1.22 1.89
N PRO A 270 5.67 -1.84 1.30
CA PRO A 270 4.31 -1.30 1.32
C PRO A 270 3.82 -0.93 2.73
N ASP A 271 4.27 -1.67 3.73
CA ASP A 271 3.86 -1.52 5.13
C ASP A 271 4.83 -0.64 5.95
N TYR A 272 5.96 -0.21 5.37
CA TYR A 272 6.97 0.59 6.08
C TYR A 272 7.37 1.83 5.28
N CYS A 273 6.76 2.95 5.64
CA CYS A 273 7.00 4.25 5.04
C CYS A 273 7.54 5.25 6.06
N VAL A 274 8.53 6.03 5.64
CA VAL A 274 9.12 7.12 6.40
C VAL A 274 8.57 8.44 5.84
N SER A 275 8.04 9.32 6.69
CA SER A 275 7.51 10.64 6.28
C SER A 275 8.14 11.78 7.08
N THR A 276 8.02 13.01 6.58
CA THR A 276 8.53 14.23 7.23
C THR A 276 7.83 14.60 8.55
N GLY A 277 6.71 13.95 8.90
CA GLY A 277 5.82 14.38 10.00
C GLY A 277 5.66 13.44 11.20
N THR A 278 6.29 12.26 11.22
CA THR A 278 6.11 11.28 12.32
C THR A 278 7.44 10.84 12.92
N MET A 279 7.77 11.42 14.08
CA MET A 279 8.83 10.97 14.99
C MET A 279 8.42 9.72 15.81
N LYS A 280 7.81 8.72 15.17
CA LYS A 280 7.65 7.38 15.76
C LYS A 280 8.04 6.33 14.74
N SER A 281 9.33 6.00 14.74
CA SER A 281 9.79 4.72 14.21
C SER A 281 9.57 3.65 15.26
N GLU A 282 8.47 2.92 15.12
CA GLU A 282 8.41 1.57 15.65
C GLU A 282 8.62 0.64 14.45
N LEU A 283 9.72 -0.11 14.48
CA LEU A 283 9.90 -1.24 13.56
C LEU A 283 8.75 -2.22 13.85
N PRO A 284 8.10 -2.79 12.82
CA PRO A 284 7.19 -3.90 13.04
C PRO A 284 7.92 -5.01 13.81
N PRO A 285 7.28 -5.66 14.80
CA PRO A 285 7.90 -6.77 15.56
C PRO A 285 8.37 -7.93 14.67
N SER A 286 7.89 -8.01 13.44
CA SER A 286 8.27 -9.00 12.44
C SER A 286 9.59 -8.73 11.72
N ILE A 287 10.25 -7.59 11.99
CA ILE A 287 11.48 -7.15 11.31
C ILE A 287 12.68 -7.04 12.29
N LEU A 288 12.47 -7.29 13.58
CA LEU A 288 13.53 -7.47 14.58
C LEU A 288 13.81 -8.97 14.78
#